data_AF-A0A0Q9YUI6-F1
#
_entry.id   AF-A0A0Q9YUI6-F1
#
_cell.length_a   1.000
_cell.length_b   1.000
_cell.length_c   1.000
_cell.angle_alpha   90.00
_cell.angle_beta   90.00
_cell.angle_gamma   90.00
#
_symmetry.space_group_name_H-M   'P 1'
#
loop_
_entity.id
_entity.type
_entity.pdbx_description
1 polymer ?
#
loop_
_entity_poly.entity_id
_entity_poly.type
_entity_poly.pdbx_seq_one_letter_code
_entity_poly.pdbx_strand_id
1 'polypeptide(L)'
;MLALFSSPHLSRSFISDNKHGSAPTYQYNDKEWYKTNSNINWANHPNQQWISLGSSHKREHLLFDEDSIIIQNIKSFAIFKCRPHTHDIPTILATVNDILNQLTQQPGKTDKDVESQLNEQVNQLICKKKLETSDSESPVISIDELITRKLLVCRHKAPLAASILGELVRQNILPPGIVRQYRTSLFDDTGKVTGAHAWATFRDQATNELWMCDPRWKYVQNVSKNASEVMKRKYGELATTMMLHRLDALDDAEFQSQSSESSSSESCSVSAVEPHIEFLDDNVQDQYQRLKRDSSLATRFLKATGKKISAKYERRLNELTRIQDLFEKMRHNWEMQSSEKANLLYAYLHNVERMIAAEQNTYHSNLTTLCGLYKYQLYRLFKDTPEQLDSFKDIKRPDSPRCVELIQRANQLIHDEQALPMRLIHG
;
A
#
# COMPACT_ATOMS: atom_id res chain seq x y z
N MET A 1 -9.58 -16.70 -1.85
CA MET A 1 -10.13 -15.83 -0.78
C MET A 1 -9.14 -14.73 -0.39
N LEU A 2 -8.44 -14.09 -1.35
CA LEU A 2 -7.22 -13.28 -1.12
C LEU A 2 -7.23 -11.85 -1.72
N ALA A 3 -8.37 -11.34 -2.19
CA ALA A 3 -8.43 -10.05 -2.92
C ALA A 3 -8.74 -8.80 -2.05
N LEU A 4 -8.64 -8.88 -0.71
CA LEU A 4 -9.39 -7.97 0.19
C LEU A 4 -8.59 -6.96 1.04
N PHE A 5 -7.26 -6.80 0.88
CA PHE A 5 -6.45 -6.08 1.89
C PHE A 5 -5.58 -4.91 1.40
N SER A 6 -5.99 -4.21 0.36
CA SER A 6 -5.39 -2.92 0.02
C SER A 6 -6.50 -1.97 -0.31
N SER A 7 -6.58 -0.78 0.32
CA SER A 7 -7.31 0.33 -0.30
C SER A 7 -6.74 0.48 -1.72
N PRO A 8 -7.45 0.03 -2.76
CA PRO A 8 -6.78 -0.32 -4.01
C PRO A 8 -6.18 0.94 -4.65
N HIS A 9 -6.83 2.08 -4.44
CA HIS A 9 -6.58 3.36 -5.08
C HIS A 9 -5.23 4.04 -4.76
N LEU A 10 -4.41 3.46 -3.88
CA LEU A 10 -3.08 3.98 -3.50
C LEU A 10 -1.92 3.07 -3.86
N SER A 11 -2.19 1.79 -4.07
CA SER A 11 -1.17 0.90 -4.62
C SER A 11 -0.90 1.32 -6.05
N ARG A 12 0.35 1.64 -6.36
CA ARG A 12 0.79 1.81 -7.76
C ARG A 12 0.58 0.54 -8.58
N SER A 13 0.38 -0.62 -7.94
CA SER A 13 -0.02 -1.87 -8.59
C SER A 13 -1.44 -1.82 -9.10
N PHE A 14 -2.38 -1.45 -8.23
CA PHE A 14 -3.78 -1.31 -8.63
C PHE A 14 -3.99 -0.23 -9.70
N ILE A 15 -3.27 0.91 -9.62
CA ILE A 15 -3.35 1.93 -10.68
C ILE A 15 -2.88 1.35 -12.03
N SER A 16 -1.86 0.48 -11.99
CA SER A 16 -1.40 -0.23 -13.18
C SER A 16 -2.44 -1.23 -13.69
N ASP A 17 -3.01 -2.04 -12.80
CA ASP A 17 -4.01 -3.05 -13.14
C ASP A 17 -5.31 -2.43 -13.71
N ASN A 18 -5.75 -1.30 -13.16
CA ASN A 18 -6.89 -0.57 -13.72
C ASN A 18 -6.64 -0.05 -15.13
N LYS A 19 -5.38 0.26 -15.45
CA LYS A 19 -5.00 0.80 -16.76
C LYS A 19 -4.77 -0.31 -17.79
N HIS A 20 -4.12 -1.40 -17.38
CA HIS A 20 -3.59 -2.43 -18.27
C HIS A 20 -4.26 -3.80 -18.06
N GLY A 21 -5.39 -3.82 -17.36
CA GLY A 21 -6.10 -5.03 -16.97
C GLY A 21 -5.50 -5.74 -15.74
N SER A 22 -6.34 -6.52 -15.07
CA SER A 22 -6.00 -7.27 -13.84
C SER A 22 -5.45 -8.68 -14.10
N ALA A 23 -5.30 -9.09 -15.36
CA ALA A 23 -4.69 -10.38 -15.70
C ALA A 23 -3.30 -10.47 -15.04
N PRO A 24 -2.92 -11.61 -14.42
CA PRO A 24 -1.66 -11.74 -13.70
C PRO A 24 -0.44 -11.71 -14.63
N THR A 25 -0.66 -11.92 -15.93
CA THR A 25 0.38 -11.98 -16.96
C THR A 25 0.13 -10.97 -18.08
N TYR A 26 1.14 -10.73 -18.90
CA TYR A 26 1.14 -9.85 -20.06
C TYR A 26 1.93 -10.51 -21.19
N GLN A 27 1.36 -10.51 -22.39
CA GLN A 27 1.99 -11.11 -23.58
C GLN A 27 2.87 -10.07 -24.29
N TYR A 28 4.13 -10.41 -24.52
CA TYR A 28 5.09 -9.56 -25.25
C TYR A 28 6.10 -10.42 -26.02
N ASN A 29 6.23 -10.18 -27.33
CA ASN A 29 7.08 -10.96 -28.25
C ASN A 29 6.89 -12.48 -28.10
N ASP A 30 5.63 -12.94 -28.16
CA ASP A 30 5.23 -14.34 -28.04
C ASP A 30 5.66 -15.02 -26.72
N LYS A 31 5.97 -14.23 -25.69
CA LYS A 31 6.32 -14.70 -24.35
C LYS A 31 5.35 -14.14 -23.32
N GLU A 32 5.07 -14.99 -22.33
CA GLU A 32 4.27 -14.62 -21.17
C GLU A 32 5.15 -14.03 -20.07
N TRP A 33 4.80 -12.82 -19.61
CA TRP A 33 5.50 -12.12 -18.53
C TRP A 33 4.58 -11.95 -17.33
N TYR A 34 5.06 -12.26 -16.14
CA TYR A 34 4.29 -12.12 -14.90
C TYR A 34 4.31 -10.67 -14.40
N LYS A 35 3.16 -10.11 -14.06
CA LYS A 35 3.09 -8.72 -13.60
C LYS A 35 3.67 -8.57 -12.19
N THR A 36 4.66 -7.69 -12.06
CA THR A 36 5.19 -7.28 -10.75
C THR A 36 4.11 -6.57 -9.91
N ASN A 37 3.98 -6.97 -8.66
CA ASN A 37 3.18 -6.30 -7.64
C ASN A 37 3.75 -6.59 -6.24
N SER A 38 3.31 -5.84 -5.24
CA SER A 38 3.84 -6.00 -3.87
C SER A 38 3.37 -7.25 -3.12
N ASN A 39 2.49 -8.06 -3.72
CA ASN A 39 1.99 -9.30 -3.13
C ASN A 39 2.91 -10.49 -3.44
N ILE A 40 3.88 -10.32 -4.34
CA ILE A 40 4.86 -11.36 -4.69
C ILE A 40 5.84 -11.52 -3.54
N ASN A 41 6.00 -12.75 -3.03
CA ASN A 41 7.14 -13.14 -2.23
C ASN A 41 8.26 -13.64 -3.14
N TRP A 42 9.29 -12.81 -3.33
CA TRP A 42 10.41 -13.07 -4.21
C TRP A 42 11.27 -14.26 -3.77
N ALA A 43 11.21 -14.66 -2.49
CA ALA A 43 11.89 -15.86 -2.01
C ALA A 43 11.28 -17.15 -2.60
N ASN A 44 9.96 -17.16 -2.84
CA ASN A 44 9.20 -18.33 -3.29
C ASN A 44 8.99 -18.41 -4.81
N HIS A 45 9.39 -17.40 -5.57
CA HIS A 45 9.23 -17.33 -7.02
C HIS A 45 10.58 -17.07 -7.74
N PRO A 46 11.51 -18.05 -7.74
CA PRO A 46 12.79 -17.90 -8.43
C PRO A 46 12.65 -17.94 -9.96
N ASN A 47 13.63 -17.37 -10.66
CA ASN A 47 13.86 -17.58 -12.10
C ASN A 47 12.64 -17.26 -12.98
N GLN A 48 11.91 -16.20 -12.61
CA GLN A 48 10.70 -15.80 -13.30
C GLN A 48 10.95 -14.58 -14.20
N GLN A 49 10.22 -14.53 -15.32
CA GLN A 49 10.16 -13.37 -16.19
C GLN A 49 9.06 -12.42 -15.74
N TRP A 50 9.48 -11.23 -15.30
CA TRP A 50 8.58 -10.24 -14.71
C TRP A 50 8.42 -9.00 -15.59
N ILE A 51 7.24 -8.40 -15.54
CA ILE A 51 6.96 -7.11 -16.16
C ILE A 51 6.36 -6.12 -15.16
N SER A 52 6.93 -4.92 -15.10
CA SER A 52 6.32 -3.80 -14.39
C SER A 52 5.63 -2.89 -15.38
N LEU A 53 4.30 -2.97 -15.40
CA LEU A 53 3.48 -2.07 -16.18
C LEU A 53 3.39 -0.72 -15.46
N GLY A 54 3.78 0.35 -16.15
CA GLY A 54 3.82 1.69 -15.59
C GLY A 54 2.43 2.26 -15.30
N SER A 55 2.28 2.99 -14.20
CA SER A 55 0.99 3.57 -13.77
C SER A 55 0.56 4.82 -14.57
N SER A 56 1.24 5.16 -15.68
CA SER A 56 0.90 6.30 -16.55
C SER A 56 1.45 6.09 -17.95
N HIS A 57 0.94 6.83 -18.95
CA HIS A 57 1.47 6.76 -20.32
C HIS A 57 2.90 7.30 -20.43
N LYS A 58 3.42 8.02 -19.43
CA LYS A 58 4.78 8.59 -19.42
C LYS A 58 5.83 7.61 -18.89
N ARG A 59 5.45 6.37 -18.61
CA ARG A 59 6.33 5.34 -18.04
C ARG A 59 6.62 4.27 -19.07
N GLU A 60 7.71 3.56 -18.85
CA GLU A 60 8.06 2.34 -19.54
C GLU A 60 7.23 1.14 -19.04
N HIS A 61 7.11 0.13 -19.90
CA HIS A 61 6.89 -1.25 -19.45
C HIS A 61 8.26 -1.86 -19.19
N LEU A 62 8.56 -2.15 -17.92
CA LEU A 62 9.88 -2.64 -17.52
C LEU A 62 9.91 -4.16 -17.57
N LEU A 63 10.73 -4.75 -18.43
CA LEU A 63 11.00 -6.19 -18.45
C LEU A 63 12.13 -6.52 -17.47
N PHE A 64 11.92 -7.50 -16.61
CA PHE A 64 12.87 -7.98 -15.62
C PHE A 64 12.95 -9.50 -15.70
N ASP A 65 13.95 -10.00 -16.43
CA ASP A 65 14.20 -11.43 -16.59
C ASP A 65 15.21 -11.88 -15.53
N GLU A 66 14.78 -12.70 -14.56
CA GLU A 66 15.68 -13.17 -13.50
C GLU A 66 16.78 -14.10 -14.01
N ASP A 67 16.63 -14.72 -15.18
CA ASP A 67 17.60 -15.63 -15.78
C ASP A 67 18.55 -14.92 -16.76
N SER A 68 18.43 -13.61 -16.91
CA SER A 68 19.41 -12.85 -17.69
C SER A 68 20.81 -13.00 -17.10
N ILE A 69 21.81 -13.13 -17.97
CA ILE A 69 23.22 -13.30 -17.57
C ILE A 69 23.67 -12.13 -16.67
N ILE A 70 23.21 -10.91 -16.94
CA ILE A 70 23.54 -9.73 -16.14
C ILE A 70 22.97 -9.87 -14.73
N ILE A 71 21.71 -10.27 -14.61
CA ILE A 71 21.04 -10.45 -13.32
C ILE A 71 21.68 -11.59 -12.52
N GLN A 72 21.96 -12.72 -13.15
CA GLN A 72 22.61 -13.87 -12.51
C GLN A 72 24.03 -13.53 -12.01
N ASN A 73 24.79 -12.73 -12.76
CA ASN A 73 26.09 -12.24 -12.32
C ASN A 73 25.97 -11.32 -11.09
N ILE A 74 24.98 -10.43 -11.06
CA ILE A 74 24.73 -9.55 -9.91
C ILE A 74 24.33 -10.37 -8.68
N LYS A 75 23.44 -11.36 -8.82
CA LYS A 75 23.05 -12.26 -7.72
C LYS A 75 24.25 -13.04 -7.20
N SER A 76 25.07 -13.61 -8.08
CA SER A 76 26.29 -14.34 -7.71
C SER A 76 27.27 -13.46 -6.94
N PHE A 77 27.46 -12.21 -7.38
CA PHE A 77 28.29 -11.24 -6.67
C PHE A 77 27.72 -10.87 -5.30
N ALA A 78 26.41 -10.70 -5.18
CA ALA A 78 25.74 -10.45 -3.91
C ALA A 78 25.89 -11.63 -2.94
N ILE A 79 25.71 -12.87 -3.41
CA ILE A 79 25.98 -14.08 -2.62
C ILE A 79 27.40 -14.06 -2.08
N PHE A 80 28.40 -13.82 -2.94
CA PHE A 80 29.80 -13.76 -2.55
C PHE A 80 30.07 -12.68 -1.48
N LYS A 81 29.50 -11.48 -1.65
CA LYS A 81 29.69 -10.35 -0.73
C LYS A 81 28.96 -10.50 0.61
N CYS A 82 27.78 -11.12 0.61
CA CYS A 82 26.95 -11.26 1.80
C CYS A 82 27.29 -12.50 2.63
N ARG A 83 27.90 -13.54 2.06
CA ARG A 83 28.21 -14.80 2.76
C ARG A 83 29.01 -14.63 4.07
N PRO A 84 30.01 -13.73 4.19
CA PRO A 84 30.71 -13.48 5.46
C PRO A 84 29.82 -12.90 6.57
N HIS A 85 28.65 -12.34 6.21
CA HIS A 85 27.70 -11.68 7.10
C HIS A 85 26.42 -12.49 7.28
N THR A 86 26.49 -13.81 7.10
CA THR A 86 25.32 -14.70 7.18
C THR A 86 24.52 -14.45 8.47
N HIS A 87 23.20 -14.28 8.31
CA HIS A 87 22.22 -13.91 9.33
C HIS A 87 22.36 -12.51 9.97
N ASP A 88 23.34 -11.70 9.58
CA ASP A 88 23.41 -10.27 9.93
C ASP A 88 22.55 -9.46 8.96
N ILE A 89 21.25 -9.37 9.25
CA ILE A 89 20.25 -8.69 8.41
C ILE A 89 20.67 -7.24 8.08
N PRO A 90 20.98 -6.35 9.03
CA PRO A 90 21.39 -4.97 8.72
C PRO A 90 22.54 -4.89 7.71
N THR A 91 23.61 -5.66 7.94
CA THR A 91 24.83 -5.63 7.11
C THR A 91 24.57 -6.20 5.72
N ILE A 92 23.79 -7.28 5.62
CA ILE A 92 23.39 -7.84 4.33
C ILE A 92 22.56 -6.83 3.52
N LEU A 93 21.55 -6.19 4.12
CA LEU A 93 20.73 -5.20 3.43
C LEU A 93 21.55 -3.98 2.99
N ALA A 94 22.51 -3.54 3.82
CA ALA A 94 23.42 -2.45 3.46
C ALA A 94 24.32 -2.84 2.27
N THR A 95 24.84 -4.07 2.28
CA THR A 95 25.64 -4.61 1.18
C THR A 95 24.86 -4.68 -0.13
N VAL A 96 23.59 -5.11 -0.09
CA VAL A 96 22.72 -5.12 -1.28
C VAL A 96 22.46 -3.71 -1.81
N ASN A 97 22.22 -2.73 -0.94
CA ASN A 97 22.10 -1.33 -1.33
C ASN A 97 23.37 -0.85 -2.05
N ASP A 98 24.55 -1.17 -1.52
CA ASP A 98 25.83 -0.75 -2.09
C ASP A 98 26.08 -1.36 -3.48
N ILE A 99 25.81 -2.66 -3.64
CA ILE A 99 25.92 -3.35 -4.94
C ILE A 99 25.05 -2.65 -5.98
N LEU A 100 23.79 -2.38 -5.66
CA LEU A 100 22.86 -1.77 -6.61
C LEU A 100 23.18 -0.31 -6.92
N ASN A 101 23.80 0.41 -5.98
CA ASN A 101 24.25 1.77 -6.23
C ASN A 101 25.50 1.84 -7.11
N GLN A 102 26.39 0.84 -7.02
CA GLN A 102 27.54 0.71 -7.92
C GLN A 102 27.12 0.56 -9.39
N LEU A 103 25.96 -0.07 -9.66
CA LEU A 103 25.42 -0.21 -11.02
C LEU A 103 25.11 1.14 -11.70
N THR A 104 24.96 2.23 -10.92
CA THR A 104 24.71 3.57 -11.44
C THR A 104 25.91 4.51 -11.38
N GLN A 105 27.02 4.09 -10.77
CA GLN A 105 28.20 4.95 -10.58
C GLN A 105 28.82 5.38 -11.91
N GLN A 106 29.11 6.68 -12.02
CA GLN A 106 29.73 7.29 -13.20
C GLN A 106 31.10 7.87 -12.81
N PRO A 107 32.17 7.61 -13.60
CA PRO A 107 33.48 8.19 -13.34
C PRO A 107 33.43 9.71 -13.20
N GLY A 108 34.08 10.25 -12.17
CA GLY A 108 34.16 11.69 -11.92
C GLY A 108 32.88 12.35 -11.41
N LYS A 109 31.81 11.61 -11.10
CA LYS A 109 30.58 12.15 -10.49
C LYS A 109 30.39 11.62 -9.07
N THR A 110 29.90 12.48 -8.18
CA THR A 110 29.49 12.02 -6.84
C THR A 110 28.18 11.24 -6.93
N ASP A 111 27.91 10.38 -5.95
CA ASP A 111 26.64 9.65 -5.87
C ASP A 111 25.44 10.61 -5.88
N LYS A 112 25.55 11.75 -5.18
CA LYS A 112 24.47 12.75 -5.15
C LYS A 112 24.20 13.32 -6.54
N ASP A 113 25.25 13.61 -7.32
CA ASP A 113 25.12 14.15 -8.67
C ASP A 113 24.47 13.13 -9.60
N VAL A 114 24.95 11.88 -9.56
CA VAL A 114 24.36 10.76 -10.31
C VAL A 114 22.88 10.64 -9.97
N GLU A 115 22.54 10.47 -8.70
CA GLU A 115 21.15 10.26 -8.27
C GLU A 115 20.26 11.44 -8.71
N SER A 116 20.72 12.70 -8.61
CA SER A 116 19.94 13.86 -9.02
C SER A 116 19.55 13.87 -10.51
N GLN A 117 20.39 13.30 -11.38
CA GLN A 117 20.21 13.33 -12.84
C GLN A 117 19.45 12.11 -13.39
N LEU A 118 19.48 10.99 -12.69
CA LEU A 118 18.97 9.71 -13.19
C LEU A 118 17.49 9.74 -13.63
N ASN A 119 16.62 10.44 -12.91
CA ASN A 119 15.20 10.53 -13.31
C ASN A 119 15.03 11.20 -14.69
N GLU A 120 15.79 12.27 -14.93
CA GLU A 120 15.73 13.01 -16.19
C GLU A 120 16.33 12.19 -17.32
N GLN A 121 17.48 11.55 -17.10
CA GLN A 121 18.12 10.68 -18.10
C GLN A 121 17.24 9.48 -18.49
N VAL A 122 16.55 8.87 -17.51
CA VAL A 122 15.57 7.82 -17.78
C VAL A 122 14.38 8.37 -18.59
N ASN A 123 13.87 9.55 -18.25
CA ASN A 123 12.77 10.16 -19.01
C ASN A 123 13.19 10.46 -20.46
N GLN A 124 14.42 10.92 -20.68
CA GLN A 124 14.96 11.14 -22.02
C GLN A 124 15.03 9.84 -22.83
N LEU A 125 15.47 8.74 -22.21
CA LEU A 125 15.45 7.42 -22.85
C LEU A 125 14.03 6.98 -23.22
N ILE A 126 13.06 7.15 -22.31
CA ILE A 126 11.64 6.83 -22.55
C ILE A 126 11.09 7.66 -23.71
N CYS A 127 11.35 8.97 -23.73
CA CYS A 127 10.92 9.86 -24.80
C CYS A 127 11.54 9.44 -26.15
N LYS A 128 12.84 9.13 -26.16
CA LYS A 128 13.52 8.64 -27.37
C LYS A 128 12.88 7.35 -27.90
N LYS A 129 12.71 6.34 -27.05
CA LYS A 129 12.11 5.05 -27.44
C LYS A 129 10.69 5.21 -27.98
N LYS A 130 9.89 6.10 -27.38
CA LYS A 130 8.55 6.40 -27.88
C LYS A 130 8.53 6.97 -29.29
N LEU A 131 9.49 7.84 -29.62
CA LEU A 131 9.62 8.38 -30.97
C LEU A 131 10.00 7.29 -31.98
N GLU A 132 10.70 6.24 -31.54
CA GLU A 132 11.09 5.09 -32.37
C GLU A 132 9.94 4.09 -32.57
N THR A 133 9.02 3.95 -31.61
CA THR A 133 7.95 2.93 -31.65
C THR A 133 6.64 3.37 -32.30
N SER A 134 6.57 4.58 -32.88
CA SER A 134 5.44 5.11 -33.68
C SER A 134 4.02 5.05 -33.08
N ASP A 135 3.85 4.63 -31.83
CA ASP A 135 2.54 4.32 -31.27
C ASP A 135 2.29 4.94 -29.90
N SER A 136 1.00 5.09 -29.57
CA SER A 136 0.51 5.64 -28.31
C SER A 136 0.85 4.80 -27.07
N GLU A 137 1.49 3.64 -27.27
CA GLU A 137 1.86 2.69 -26.24
C GLU A 137 3.09 3.13 -25.43
N SER A 138 3.18 2.57 -24.23
CA SER A 138 4.33 2.81 -23.34
C SER A 138 5.53 2.00 -23.84
N PRO A 139 6.73 2.59 -23.94
CA PRO A 139 7.87 1.89 -24.53
C PRO A 139 8.28 0.73 -23.62
N VAL A 140 8.61 -0.41 -24.23
CA VAL A 140 9.10 -1.58 -23.52
C VAL A 140 10.62 -1.47 -23.38
N ILE A 141 11.13 -1.55 -22.15
CA ILE A 141 12.56 -1.39 -21.84
C ILE A 141 12.96 -2.52 -20.86
N SER A 142 14.06 -3.21 -21.14
CA SER A 142 14.59 -4.24 -20.23
C SER A 142 15.44 -3.64 -19.11
N ILE A 143 15.46 -4.32 -17.96
CA ILE A 143 16.36 -3.99 -16.85
C ILE A 143 17.82 -4.06 -17.29
N ASP A 144 18.18 -5.01 -18.15
CA ASP A 144 19.52 -5.21 -18.71
C ASP A 144 19.99 -3.99 -19.50
N GLU A 145 19.10 -3.41 -20.32
CA GLU A 145 19.39 -2.17 -21.04
C GLU A 145 19.68 -1.02 -20.06
N LEU A 146 18.88 -0.91 -18.99
CA LEU A 146 19.05 0.13 -17.97
C LEU A 146 20.33 -0.06 -17.14
N ILE A 147 20.70 -1.30 -16.80
CA ILE A 147 21.97 -1.61 -16.13
C ILE A 147 23.15 -1.22 -17.02
N THR A 148 23.14 -1.65 -18.28
CA THR A 148 24.20 -1.37 -19.25
C THR A 148 24.40 0.14 -19.45
N ARG A 149 23.29 0.90 -19.46
CA ARG A 149 23.31 2.37 -19.57
C ARG A 149 23.58 3.08 -18.25
N LYS A 150 23.64 2.38 -17.11
CA LYS A 150 23.74 2.93 -15.76
C LYS A 150 22.57 3.85 -15.38
N LEU A 151 21.35 3.52 -15.81
CA LEU A 151 20.12 4.31 -15.69
C LEU A 151 19.07 3.65 -14.77
N LEU A 152 19.43 3.37 -13.52
CA LEU A 152 18.51 2.74 -12.55
C LEU A 152 17.99 3.76 -11.54
N VAL A 153 16.67 3.93 -11.46
CA VAL A 153 16.01 4.72 -10.39
C VAL A 153 15.25 3.79 -9.45
N CYS A 154 14.56 4.33 -8.43
CA CYS A 154 13.90 3.53 -7.38
C CYS A 154 13.04 2.38 -7.92
N ARG A 155 12.22 2.63 -8.96
CA ARG A 155 11.35 1.60 -9.55
C ARG A 155 12.10 0.48 -10.30
N HIS A 156 13.36 0.70 -10.67
CA HIS A 156 14.24 -0.31 -11.28
C HIS A 156 15.06 -1.02 -10.19
N LYS A 157 15.60 -0.26 -9.22
CA LYS A 157 16.41 -0.78 -8.12
C LYS A 157 15.60 -1.66 -7.15
N ALA A 158 14.31 -1.37 -6.94
CA ALA A 158 13.46 -2.13 -6.02
C ALA A 158 13.25 -3.62 -6.41
N PRO A 159 12.81 -3.96 -7.65
CA PRO A 159 12.70 -5.37 -8.05
C PRO A 159 14.06 -6.08 -8.08
N LEU A 160 15.14 -5.39 -8.49
CA LEU A 160 16.50 -5.92 -8.39
C LEU A 160 16.89 -6.29 -6.94
N ALA A 161 16.62 -5.39 -5.99
CA ALA A 161 16.87 -5.64 -4.57
C ALA A 161 16.04 -6.82 -4.06
N ALA A 162 14.75 -6.87 -4.37
CA ALA A 162 13.88 -7.96 -3.97
C ALA A 162 14.32 -9.31 -4.55
N SER A 163 14.76 -9.35 -5.80
CA SER A 163 15.29 -10.55 -6.45
C SER A 163 16.60 -11.03 -5.79
N ILE A 164 17.53 -10.11 -5.46
CA ILE A 164 18.76 -10.45 -4.72
C ILE A 164 18.44 -10.98 -3.33
N LEU A 165 17.59 -10.28 -2.57
CA LEU A 165 17.21 -10.68 -1.23
C LEU A 165 16.50 -12.04 -1.21
N GLY A 166 15.62 -12.30 -2.20
CA GLY A 166 14.98 -13.59 -2.37
C GLY A 166 15.99 -14.72 -2.60
N GLU A 167 17.03 -14.47 -3.39
CA GLU A 167 18.12 -15.43 -3.58
C GLU A 167 18.94 -15.65 -2.30
N LEU A 168 19.23 -14.59 -1.55
CA LEU A 168 19.96 -14.71 -0.29
C LEU A 168 19.19 -15.49 0.78
N VAL A 169 17.85 -15.41 0.79
CA VAL A 169 17.00 -16.27 1.64
C VAL A 169 17.10 -17.73 1.20
N ARG A 170 16.97 -18.03 -0.10
CA ARG A 170 17.08 -19.40 -0.64
C ARG A 170 18.45 -20.05 -0.37
N GLN A 171 19.52 -19.26 -0.39
CA GLN A 171 20.88 -19.71 -0.11
C GLN A 171 21.21 -19.76 1.40
N ASN A 172 20.22 -19.51 2.28
CA ASN A 172 20.38 -19.44 3.74
C ASN A 172 21.45 -18.43 4.20
N ILE A 173 21.70 -17.37 3.42
CA ILE A 173 22.57 -16.25 3.84
C ILE A 173 21.77 -15.25 4.65
N LEU A 174 20.55 -14.93 4.21
CA LEU A 174 19.53 -14.33 5.08
C LEU A 174 18.80 -15.45 5.83
N PRO A 175 18.25 -15.18 7.03
CA PRO A 175 17.37 -16.13 7.69
C PRO A 175 16.09 -16.35 6.86
N PRO A 176 15.35 -17.45 7.09
CA PRO A 176 14.05 -17.68 6.48
C PRO A 176 13.14 -16.46 6.66
N GLY A 177 12.52 -16.02 5.55
CA GLY A 177 11.83 -14.75 5.54
C GLY A 177 11.02 -14.52 4.27
N ILE A 178 10.18 -13.50 4.33
CA ILE A 178 9.35 -13.05 3.21
C ILE A 178 10.01 -11.83 2.58
N VAL A 179 10.22 -11.86 1.27
CA VAL A 179 10.87 -10.77 0.53
C VAL A 179 9.87 -10.16 -0.44
N ARG A 180 9.65 -8.84 -0.35
CA ARG A 180 8.68 -8.13 -1.20
C ARG A 180 9.29 -6.90 -1.84
N GLN A 181 8.72 -6.52 -2.98
CA GLN A 181 8.94 -5.22 -3.59
C GLN A 181 7.76 -4.30 -3.26
N TYR A 182 8.01 -3.24 -2.50
CA TYR A 182 6.98 -2.27 -2.14
C TYR A 182 7.05 -1.02 -3.04
N ARG A 183 5.87 -0.52 -3.44
CA ARG A 183 5.73 0.70 -4.23
C ARG A 183 4.53 1.51 -3.77
N THR A 184 4.73 2.81 -3.56
CA THR A 184 3.67 3.72 -3.11
C THR A 184 3.86 5.13 -3.66
N SER A 185 2.78 5.92 -3.62
CA SER A 185 2.89 7.37 -3.70
C SER A 185 3.40 7.95 -2.38
N LEU A 186 4.14 9.06 -2.46
CA LEU A 186 4.58 9.85 -1.33
C LEU A 186 3.66 11.06 -1.16
N PHE A 187 3.48 11.50 0.10
CA PHE A 187 2.55 12.56 0.47
C PHE A 187 3.27 13.62 1.32
N ASP A 188 2.88 14.88 1.16
CA ASP A 188 3.23 15.94 2.11
C ASP A 188 2.27 15.96 3.32
N ASP A 189 2.53 16.87 4.25
CA ASP A 189 1.73 17.04 5.48
C ASP A 189 0.28 17.45 5.21
N THR A 190 -0.02 17.93 4.00
CA THR A 190 -1.39 18.27 3.55
C THR A 190 -2.10 17.08 2.89
N GLY A 191 -1.44 15.92 2.82
CA GLY A 191 -1.97 14.73 2.14
C GLY A 191 -1.94 14.84 0.61
N LYS A 192 -1.19 15.79 0.05
CA LYS A 192 -1.04 15.92 -1.40
C LYS A 192 0.11 15.04 -1.89
N VAL A 193 -0.10 14.37 -3.04
CA VAL A 193 0.92 13.54 -3.66
C VAL A 193 2.11 14.39 -4.10
N THR A 194 3.29 14.14 -3.54
CA THR A 194 4.55 14.80 -3.88
C THR A 194 5.41 13.98 -4.83
N GLY A 195 5.20 12.66 -4.87
CA GLY A 195 6.00 11.77 -5.71
C GLY A 195 5.56 10.32 -5.61
N ALA A 196 6.43 9.43 -6.07
CA ALA A 196 6.29 8.00 -5.90
C ALA A 196 7.66 7.39 -5.66
N HIS A 197 7.68 6.31 -4.89
CA HIS A 197 8.91 5.63 -4.52
C HIS A 197 8.71 4.13 -4.41
N ALA A 198 9.79 3.39 -4.58
CA ALA A 198 9.79 1.94 -4.52
C ALA A 198 11.08 1.44 -3.87
N TRP A 199 10.96 0.39 -3.06
CA TRP A 199 12.06 -0.25 -2.33
C TRP A 199 11.75 -1.74 -2.11
N ALA A 200 12.71 -2.50 -1.59
CA ALA A 200 12.48 -3.88 -1.17
C ALA A 200 12.30 -3.96 0.35
N THR A 201 11.55 -4.96 0.80
CA THR A 201 11.35 -5.25 2.22
C THR A 201 11.64 -6.72 2.48
N PHE A 202 12.17 -6.99 3.67
CA PHE A 202 12.42 -8.33 4.17
C PHE A 202 11.73 -8.47 5.53
N ARG A 203 10.89 -9.49 5.70
CA ARG A 203 10.33 -9.85 7.00
C ARG A 203 10.97 -11.14 7.47
N ASP A 204 11.65 -11.07 8.61
CA ASP A 204 12.18 -12.26 9.27
C ASP A 204 11.02 -13.09 9.84
N GLN A 205 10.94 -14.38 9.47
CA GLN A 205 9.89 -15.26 9.95
C GLN A 205 10.03 -15.59 11.44
N ALA A 206 11.25 -15.62 11.97
CA ALA A 206 11.48 -16.01 13.36
C ALA A 206 11.08 -14.89 14.33
N THR A 207 11.43 -13.65 14.02
CA THR A 207 11.19 -12.49 14.89
C THR A 207 9.97 -11.65 14.48
N ASN A 208 9.40 -11.92 13.30
CA ASN A 208 8.37 -11.09 12.66
C ASN A 208 8.81 -9.62 12.45
N GLU A 209 10.11 -9.35 12.46
CA GLU A 209 10.65 -8.01 12.25
C GLU A 209 10.67 -7.65 10.77
N LEU A 210 10.12 -6.48 10.44
CA LEU A 210 10.10 -5.94 9.09
C LEU A 210 11.28 -5.00 8.89
N TRP A 211 12.09 -5.31 7.87
CA TRP A 211 13.24 -4.54 7.45
C TRP A 211 13.01 -3.90 6.09
N MET A 212 13.48 -2.65 5.94
CA MET A 212 13.53 -1.93 4.68
C MET A 212 14.93 -2.00 4.05
N CYS A 213 14.97 -2.22 2.75
CA CYS A 213 16.16 -2.13 1.90
C CYS A 213 15.86 -1.15 0.76
N ASP A 214 16.31 0.10 0.92
CA ASP A 214 16.16 1.15 -0.09
C ASP A 214 17.52 1.57 -0.67
N PRO A 215 17.89 1.04 -1.85
CA PRO A 215 19.14 1.41 -2.49
C PRO A 215 19.22 2.89 -2.85
N ARG A 216 18.11 3.48 -3.31
CA ARG A 216 18.08 4.85 -3.83
C ARG A 216 18.33 5.88 -2.75
N TRP A 217 17.85 5.64 -1.53
CA TRP A 217 18.13 6.51 -0.38
C TRP A 217 19.21 5.96 0.55
N LYS A 218 19.86 4.85 0.17
CA LYS A 218 20.89 4.16 0.95
C LYS A 218 20.44 3.89 2.39
N TYR A 219 19.20 3.45 2.50
CA TYR A 219 18.54 3.34 3.80
C TYR A 219 18.24 1.89 4.11
N VAL A 220 18.61 1.50 5.33
CA VAL A 220 18.32 0.21 5.94
C VAL A 220 17.76 0.49 7.32
N GLN A 221 16.56 -0.04 7.60
CA GLN A 221 15.93 0.16 8.90
C GLN A 221 15.04 -1.00 9.27
N ASN A 222 15.10 -1.40 10.53
CA ASN A 222 14.06 -2.19 11.16
C ASN A 222 12.86 -1.28 11.47
N VAL A 223 11.82 -1.41 10.67
CA VAL A 223 10.62 -0.57 10.76
C VAL A 223 9.77 -0.99 11.97
N SER A 224 9.77 -2.27 12.33
CA SER A 224 9.05 -2.76 13.52
C SER A 224 9.52 -2.07 14.79
N LYS A 225 10.84 -1.79 14.89
CA LYS A 225 11.44 -1.10 16.05
C LYS A 225 11.51 0.42 15.92
N ASN A 226 11.60 0.95 14.69
CA ASN A 226 11.91 2.37 14.45
C ASN A 226 10.94 3.06 13.49
N ALA A 227 9.67 2.67 13.50
CA ALA A 227 8.65 3.22 12.62
C ALA A 227 8.61 4.76 12.65
N SER A 228 8.72 5.36 13.84
CA SER A 228 8.70 6.82 14.01
C SER A 228 9.86 7.54 13.30
N GLU A 229 11.04 6.93 13.21
CA GLU A 229 12.16 7.49 12.44
C GLU A 229 11.88 7.43 10.94
N VAL A 230 11.36 6.30 10.46
CA VAL A 230 10.99 6.12 9.04
C VAL A 230 9.92 7.13 8.63
N MET A 231 8.90 7.35 9.48
CA MET A 231 7.81 8.30 9.27
C MET A 231 8.29 9.74 9.18
N LYS A 232 9.29 10.13 9.99
CA LYS A 232 9.89 11.48 10.00
C LYS A 232 10.79 11.76 8.79
N ARG A 233 11.17 10.73 8.03
CA ARG A 233 11.98 10.88 6.81
C ARG A 233 11.11 11.19 5.59
N LYS A 234 11.75 11.22 4.41
CA LYS A 234 11.15 11.50 3.10
C LYS A 234 10.01 10.54 2.70
N TYR A 235 9.79 9.44 3.43
CA TYR A 235 8.66 8.54 3.18
C TYR A 235 7.33 9.17 3.62
N GLY A 236 7.33 9.88 4.76
CA GLY A 236 6.12 10.42 5.38
C GLY A 236 5.35 9.37 6.18
N GLU A 237 4.56 9.86 7.14
CA GLU A 237 3.77 9.02 8.06
C GLU A 237 2.77 8.14 7.30
N LEU A 238 1.96 8.75 6.42
CA LEU A 238 0.92 8.04 5.67
C LEU A 238 1.48 6.88 4.85
N ALA A 239 2.55 7.11 4.09
CA ALA A 239 3.12 6.07 3.23
C ALA A 239 3.73 4.91 4.05
N THR A 240 4.32 5.22 5.21
CA THR A 240 4.91 4.23 6.12
C THR A 240 3.84 3.40 6.82
N THR A 241 2.82 4.04 7.36
CA THR A 241 1.67 3.35 8.00
C THR A 241 0.96 2.44 7.01
N MET A 242 0.77 2.91 5.78
CA MET A 242 0.19 2.10 4.69
C MET A 242 1.05 0.90 4.31
N MET A 243 2.38 1.06 4.29
CA MET A 243 3.28 -0.04 4.03
C MET A 243 3.14 -1.12 5.10
N LEU A 244 3.28 -0.74 6.38
CA LEU A 244 3.18 -1.68 7.50
C LEU A 244 1.87 -2.46 7.42
N HIS A 245 0.76 -1.75 7.35
CA HIS A 245 -0.56 -2.37 7.24
C HIS A 245 -0.69 -3.30 6.04
N ARG A 246 -0.25 -2.88 4.84
CA ARG A 246 -0.41 -3.70 3.64
C ARG A 246 0.44 -4.95 3.72
N LEU A 247 1.68 -4.84 4.20
CA LEU A 247 2.60 -5.96 4.28
C LEU A 247 2.15 -6.94 5.37
N ASP A 248 1.73 -6.46 6.55
CA ASP A 248 1.16 -7.32 7.60
C ASP A 248 0.00 -8.17 7.05
N ALA A 249 -0.94 -7.55 6.35
CA ALA A 249 -2.09 -8.27 5.79
C ALA A 249 -1.72 -9.27 4.68
N LEU A 250 -0.66 -9.00 3.91
CA LEU A 250 -0.15 -9.93 2.89
C LEU A 250 0.59 -11.11 3.52
N ASP A 251 1.36 -10.83 4.58
CA ASP A 251 2.17 -11.83 5.27
C ASP A 251 1.28 -12.76 6.10
N ASP A 252 0.26 -12.23 6.81
CA ASP A 252 -0.76 -13.03 7.51
C ASP A 252 -1.47 -14.00 6.56
N ALA A 253 -1.83 -13.54 5.37
CA ALA A 253 -2.46 -14.35 4.34
C ALA A 253 -1.53 -15.47 3.83
N GLU A 254 -0.24 -15.19 3.70
CA GLU A 254 0.76 -16.17 3.27
C GLU A 254 0.99 -17.24 4.35
N PHE A 255 1.08 -16.83 5.63
CA PHE A 255 1.16 -17.76 6.76
C PHE A 255 -0.09 -18.64 6.88
N GLN A 256 -1.28 -18.09 6.66
CA GLN A 256 -2.53 -18.86 6.65
C GLN A 256 -2.57 -19.88 5.50
N SER A 257 -2.09 -19.53 4.30
CA SER A 257 -2.01 -20.49 3.19
C SER A 257 -1.05 -21.66 3.45
N GLN A 258 0.00 -21.43 4.23
CA GLN A 258 0.97 -22.47 4.59
C GLN A 258 0.46 -23.38 5.70
N SER A 259 -0.31 -22.85 6.66
CA SER A 259 -0.84 -23.64 7.79
C SER A 259 -2.11 -24.44 7.44
N SER A 260 -2.88 -23.99 6.45
CA SER A 260 -4.10 -24.69 5.99
C SER A 260 -3.82 -25.96 5.17
N GLU A 261 -2.56 -26.24 4.83
CA GLU A 261 -2.14 -27.54 4.29
C GLU A 261 -1.79 -28.57 5.38
N SER A 262 -1.74 -28.18 6.67
CA SER A 262 -1.17 -29.04 7.72
C SER A 262 -2.05 -29.39 8.93
N SER A 263 -3.28 -28.88 9.08
CA SER A 263 -4.10 -29.30 10.24
C SER A 263 -5.57 -28.91 10.17
N SER A 264 -6.42 -29.93 10.26
CA SER A 264 -7.81 -29.88 10.70
C SER A 264 -7.90 -30.25 12.19
N SER A 265 -8.28 -29.32 13.07
CA SER A 265 -9.09 -29.61 14.28
C SER A 265 -9.22 -28.40 15.23
N GLU A 266 -10.48 -28.15 15.59
CA GLU A 266 -11.04 -27.73 16.90
C GLU A 266 -10.66 -26.38 17.53
N SER A 267 -11.68 -25.52 17.64
CA SER A 267 -11.66 -24.30 18.43
C SER A 267 -12.33 -24.52 19.80
N CYS A 268 -11.65 -24.05 20.84
CA CYS A 268 -12.14 -23.97 22.21
C CYS A 268 -12.67 -22.54 22.45
N SER A 269 -13.95 -22.39 22.80
CA SER A 269 -14.61 -21.10 22.99
C SER A 269 -14.34 -20.54 24.38
N VAL A 270 -13.39 -19.61 24.49
CA VAL A 270 -13.26 -18.71 25.64
C VAL A 270 -14.10 -17.47 25.34
N SER A 271 -15.04 -17.14 26.22
CA SER A 271 -15.85 -15.91 26.12
C SER A 271 -14.94 -14.68 26.20
N ALA A 272 -14.51 -14.18 25.05
CA ALA A 272 -13.65 -13.02 24.92
C ALA A 272 -14.43 -11.74 25.23
N VAL A 273 -13.86 -10.90 26.08
CA VAL A 273 -14.32 -9.53 26.29
C VAL A 273 -14.23 -8.78 24.96
N GLU A 274 -15.31 -8.09 24.55
CA GLU A 274 -15.31 -7.38 23.27
C GLU A 274 -14.20 -6.32 23.23
N PRO A 275 -13.41 -6.29 22.14
CA PRO A 275 -12.35 -5.31 21.99
C PRO A 275 -12.93 -3.91 21.80
N HIS A 276 -12.40 -2.95 22.57
CA HIS A 276 -12.82 -1.55 22.54
C HIS A 276 -12.37 -0.85 21.24
N ILE A 277 -13.23 -0.04 20.61
CA ILE A 277 -12.87 0.72 19.39
C ILE A 277 -12.11 2.00 19.76
N GLU A 278 -10.83 1.85 20.07
CA GLU A 278 -9.93 2.93 20.54
C GLU A 278 -9.96 4.20 19.67
N PHE A 279 -10.13 4.06 18.35
CA PHE A 279 -10.12 5.19 17.42
C PHE A 279 -11.42 6.02 17.45
N LEU A 280 -12.44 5.59 18.20
CA LEU A 280 -13.57 6.46 18.54
C LEU A 280 -13.22 7.46 19.65
N ASP A 281 -12.19 7.19 20.46
CA ASP A 281 -11.81 8.03 21.61
C ASP A 281 -10.68 9.02 21.29
N ASP A 282 -9.79 8.72 20.34
CA ASP A 282 -8.61 9.53 19.99
C ASP A 282 -8.50 9.91 18.50
N ASN A 283 -7.94 11.11 18.22
CA ASN A 283 -7.23 11.62 17.02
C ASN A 283 -7.80 11.40 15.58
N VAL A 284 -8.89 10.64 15.42
CA VAL A 284 -9.58 10.38 14.15
C VAL A 284 -10.42 11.57 13.71
N GLN A 285 -10.99 12.27 14.70
CA GLN A 285 -11.71 13.52 14.48
C GLN A 285 -10.78 14.53 13.78
N ASP A 286 -9.49 14.58 14.13
CA ASP A 286 -8.52 15.51 13.54
C ASP A 286 -8.25 15.22 12.06
N GLN A 287 -8.14 13.95 11.65
CA GLN A 287 -7.92 13.61 10.23
C GLN A 287 -9.14 13.94 9.35
N TYR A 288 -10.35 13.61 9.83
CA TYR A 288 -11.60 14.00 9.16
C TYR A 288 -11.80 15.52 9.18
N GLN A 289 -11.50 16.20 10.29
CA GLN A 289 -11.58 17.65 10.43
C GLN A 289 -10.57 18.38 9.55
N ARG A 290 -9.34 17.87 9.41
CA ARG A 290 -8.34 18.41 8.47
C ARG A 290 -8.83 18.27 7.03
N LEU A 291 -9.27 17.07 6.63
CA LEU A 291 -9.80 16.85 5.30
C LEU A 291 -11.04 17.72 5.01
N LYS A 292 -11.89 17.93 6.02
CA LYS A 292 -13.08 18.81 5.95
C LYS A 292 -12.67 20.27 5.87
N ARG A 293 -11.69 20.71 6.65
CA ARG A 293 -11.15 22.08 6.63
C ARG A 293 -10.57 22.38 5.25
N ASP A 294 -9.70 21.53 4.72
CA ASP A 294 -9.08 21.71 3.41
C ASP A 294 -10.13 21.70 2.28
N SER A 295 -11.07 20.75 2.35
CA SER A 295 -12.15 20.66 1.37
C SER A 295 -13.11 21.86 1.43
N SER A 296 -13.42 22.36 2.63
CA SER A 296 -14.29 23.52 2.84
C SER A 296 -13.63 24.84 2.45
N LEU A 297 -12.32 25.00 2.67
CA LEU A 297 -11.56 26.16 2.21
C LEU A 297 -11.55 26.23 0.67
N ALA A 298 -11.27 25.11 0.01
CA ALA A 298 -11.34 25.03 -1.45
C ALA A 298 -12.75 25.32 -1.98
N THR A 299 -13.78 24.81 -1.30
CA THR A 299 -15.20 25.08 -1.62
C THR A 299 -15.53 26.56 -1.52
N ARG A 300 -15.19 27.19 -0.39
CA ARG A 300 -15.45 28.61 -0.14
C ARG A 300 -14.73 29.49 -1.16
N PHE A 301 -13.48 29.17 -1.48
CA PHE A 301 -12.71 29.88 -2.50
C PHE A 301 -13.33 29.77 -3.90
N LEU A 302 -13.76 28.57 -4.32
CA LEU A 302 -14.41 28.36 -5.61
C LEU A 302 -15.75 29.09 -5.68
N LYS A 303 -16.57 29.03 -4.62
CA LYS A 303 -17.83 29.77 -4.54
C LYS A 303 -17.61 31.28 -4.57
N ALA A 304 -16.63 31.80 -3.82
CA ALA A 304 -16.28 33.23 -3.79
C ALA A 304 -15.75 33.75 -5.13
N THR A 305 -15.13 32.88 -5.94
CA THR A 305 -14.64 33.22 -7.29
C THR A 305 -15.68 32.96 -8.39
N GLY A 306 -16.94 32.66 -8.03
CA GLY A 306 -18.02 32.40 -8.98
C GLY A 306 -17.89 31.07 -9.75
N LYS A 307 -16.96 30.19 -9.36
CA LYS A 307 -16.73 28.90 -10.01
C LYS A 307 -17.70 27.86 -9.47
N LYS A 308 -18.36 27.13 -10.39
CA LYS A 308 -19.23 26.01 -10.04
C LYS A 308 -18.40 24.86 -9.47
N ILE A 309 -18.83 24.36 -8.32
CA ILE A 309 -18.30 23.12 -7.74
C ILE A 309 -19.02 21.95 -8.37
N SER A 310 -18.30 20.88 -8.68
CA SER A 310 -18.94 19.67 -9.23
C SER A 310 -19.88 19.05 -8.19
N ALA A 311 -21.04 18.57 -8.63
CA ALA A 311 -21.99 17.86 -7.75
C ALA A 311 -21.37 16.64 -7.05
N LYS A 312 -20.40 15.97 -7.71
CA LYS A 312 -19.62 14.87 -7.12
C LYS A 312 -18.80 15.33 -5.92
N TYR A 313 -18.14 16.48 -6.03
CA TYR A 313 -17.33 17.05 -4.94
C TYR A 313 -18.20 17.48 -3.76
N GLU A 314 -19.33 18.15 -4.00
CA GLU A 314 -20.26 18.52 -2.91
C GLU A 314 -20.83 17.28 -2.21
N ARG A 315 -21.18 16.23 -2.96
CA ARG A 315 -21.62 14.96 -2.38
C ARG A 315 -20.56 14.33 -1.47
N ARG A 316 -19.30 14.30 -1.90
CA ARG A 316 -18.19 13.76 -1.10
C ARG A 316 -17.94 14.59 0.17
N LEU A 317 -18.09 15.91 0.11
CA LEU A 317 -18.00 16.78 1.29
C LEU A 317 -19.14 16.52 2.29
N ASN A 318 -20.35 16.27 1.78
CA ASN A 318 -21.48 15.89 2.62
C ASN A 318 -21.24 14.55 3.29
N GLU A 319 -20.77 13.53 2.56
CA GLU A 319 -20.44 12.23 3.15
C GLU A 319 -19.33 12.33 4.20
N LEU A 320 -18.31 13.17 3.98
CA LEU A 320 -17.29 13.44 4.99
C LEU A 320 -17.89 13.99 6.29
N THR A 321 -18.88 14.88 6.19
CA THR A 321 -19.58 15.45 7.35
C THR A 321 -20.41 14.38 8.05
N ARG A 322 -21.14 13.56 7.30
CA ARG A 322 -21.97 12.48 7.85
C ARG A 322 -21.14 11.40 8.56
N ILE A 323 -19.98 11.06 8.02
CA ILE A 323 -19.06 10.14 8.71
C ILE A 323 -18.59 10.75 10.03
N GLN A 324 -18.22 12.03 10.04
CA GLN A 324 -17.82 12.71 11.28
C GLN A 324 -18.95 12.67 12.32
N ASP A 325 -20.18 12.94 11.92
CA ASP A 325 -21.34 12.92 12.81
C ASP A 325 -21.62 11.50 13.33
N LEU A 326 -21.50 10.49 12.47
CA LEU A 326 -21.67 9.08 12.85
C LEU A 326 -20.64 8.66 13.92
N PHE A 327 -19.37 9.03 13.75
CA PHE A 327 -18.32 8.76 14.73
C PHE A 327 -18.63 9.43 16.07
N GLU A 328 -19.03 10.70 16.05
CA GLU A 328 -19.39 11.45 17.26
C GLU A 328 -20.57 10.80 17.99
N LYS A 329 -21.61 10.40 17.25
CA LYS A 329 -22.81 9.75 17.82
C LYS A 329 -22.47 8.39 18.42
N MET A 330 -21.65 7.59 17.76
CA MET A 330 -21.22 6.28 18.27
C MET A 330 -20.30 6.37 19.48
N ARG A 331 -19.43 7.38 19.53
CA ARG A 331 -18.58 7.65 20.70
C ARG A 331 -19.43 7.87 21.95
N HIS A 332 -20.51 8.64 21.83
CA HIS A 332 -21.37 8.95 22.98
C HIS A 332 -22.47 7.91 23.24
N ASN A 333 -22.67 6.94 22.35
CA ASN A 333 -23.63 5.86 22.55
C ASN A 333 -22.98 4.71 23.34
N TRP A 334 -23.00 4.82 24.66
CA TRP A 334 -22.42 3.83 25.59
C TRP A 334 -23.28 2.56 25.73
N GLU A 335 -24.54 2.58 25.30
CA GLU A 335 -25.43 1.42 25.29
C GLU A 335 -25.14 0.46 24.14
N MET A 336 -24.59 0.97 23.04
CA MET A 336 -24.25 0.18 21.85
C MET A 336 -22.96 -0.62 22.05
N GLN A 337 -23.01 -1.92 21.77
CA GLN A 337 -21.86 -2.83 21.87
C GLN A 337 -20.77 -2.49 20.84
N SER A 338 -19.52 -2.89 21.10
CA SER A 338 -18.40 -2.57 20.21
C SER A 338 -18.52 -3.32 18.89
N SER A 339 -18.95 -4.58 18.92
CA SER A 339 -19.23 -5.38 17.72
C SER A 339 -20.31 -4.73 16.83
N GLU A 340 -21.33 -4.17 17.45
CA GLU A 340 -22.42 -3.45 16.77
C GLU A 340 -21.96 -2.12 16.16
N LYS A 341 -21.23 -1.29 16.92
CA LYS A 341 -20.58 -0.07 16.41
C LYS A 341 -19.71 -0.39 15.21
N ALA A 342 -18.91 -1.45 15.31
CA ALA A 342 -18.02 -1.89 14.25
C ALA A 342 -18.77 -2.28 12.98
N ASN A 343 -19.87 -3.04 13.10
CA ASN A 343 -20.69 -3.43 11.95
C ASN A 343 -21.33 -2.22 11.25
N LEU A 344 -21.88 -1.28 12.01
CA LEU A 344 -22.48 -0.05 11.48
C LEU A 344 -21.44 0.83 10.76
N LEU A 345 -20.29 1.08 11.40
CA LEU A 345 -19.18 1.84 10.79
C LEU A 345 -18.69 1.15 9.52
N TYR A 346 -18.47 -0.16 9.58
CA TYR A 346 -17.97 -0.91 8.45
C TYR A 346 -18.93 -0.81 7.25
N ALA A 347 -20.23 -1.01 7.48
CA ALA A 347 -21.26 -0.90 6.45
C ALA A 347 -21.32 0.51 5.84
N TYR A 348 -21.30 1.55 6.68
CA TYR A 348 -21.38 2.93 6.22
C TYR A 348 -20.15 3.36 5.41
N LEU A 349 -18.95 3.06 5.91
CA LEU A 349 -17.69 3.35 5.20
C LEU A 349 -17.61 2.58 3.87
N HIS A 350 -18.07 1.33 3.84
CA HIS A 350 -18.12 0.51 2.63
C HIS A 350 -19.08 1.09 1.59
N ASN A 351 -20.24 1.59 2.03
CA ASN A 351 -21.20 2.26 1.16
C ASN A 351 -20.62 3.53 0.52
N VAL A 352 -19.91 4.36 1.29
CA VAL A 352 -19.25 5.57 0.78
C VAL A 352 -18.18 5.22 -0.26
N GLU A 353 -17.36 4.19 -0.04
CA GLU A 353 -16.40 3.73 -1.03
C GLU A 353 -17.08 3.27 -2.34
N ARG A 354 -18.15 2.48 -2.23
CA ARG A 354 -18.91 2.01 -3.41
C ARG A 354 -19.52 3.16 -4.19
N MET A 355 -20.13 4.12 -3.48
CA MET A 355 -20.68 5.32 -4.09
C MET A 355 -19.62 6.07 -4.90
N ILE A 356 -18.43 6.28 -4.33
CA ILE A 356 -17.33 6.97 -5.01
C ILE A 356 -16.80 6.15 -6.21
N ALA A 357 -16.69 4.82 -6.06
CA ALA A 357 -16.25 3.93 -7.13
C ALA A 357 -17.21 3.95 -8.34
N ALA A 358 -18.52 4.08 -8.09
CA ALA A 358 -19.55 4.18 -9.14
C ALA A 358 -19.47 5.47 -9.96
N GLU A 359 -18.74 6.50 -9.50
CA GLU A 359 -18.64 7.79 -10.19
C GLU A 359 -17.79 7.75 -11.48
N GLN A 360 -17.26 6.58 -11.89
CA GLN A 360 -16.44 6.32 -13.09
C GLN A 360 -15.23 7.26 -13.24
N ASN A 361 -14.79 7.90 -12.16
CA ASN A 361 -13.77 8.93 -12.22
C ASN A 361 -12.43 8.37 -11.73
N THR A 362 -11.42 8.41 -12.60
CA THR A 362 -10.06 7.89 -12.38
C THR A 362 -9.24 8.65 -11.33
N TYR A 363 -9.84 9.56 -10.57
CA TYR A 363 -9.14 10.41 -9.60
C TYR A 363 -9.23 9.83 -8.19
N HIS A 364 -8.04 9.67 -7.61
CA HIS A 364 -7.78 9.41 -6.21
C HIS A 364 -8.67 10.29 -5.31
N SER A 365 -9.43 9.67 -4.41
CA SER A 365 -10.27 10.35 -3.42
C SER A 365 -9.70 10.12 -2.03
N ASN A 366 -9.23 11.18 -1.37
CA ASN A 366 -8.75 11.12 0.02
C ASN A 366 -9.81 10.54 0.96
N LEU A 367 -11.10 10.79 0.69
CA LEU A 367 -12.20 10.20 1.45
C LEU A 367 -12.27 8.67 1.29
N THR A 368 -12.05 8.15 0.09
CA THR A 368 -12.02 6.68 -0.14
C THR A 368 -10.84 6.05 0.57
N THR A 369 -9.66 6.68 0.52
CA THR A 369 -8.48 6.25 1.29
C THR A 369 -8.80 6.13 2.78
N LEU A 370 -9.43 7.17 3.32
CA LEU A 370 -9.74 7.25 4.74
C LEU A 370 -10.76 6.19 5.16
N CYS A 371 -11.79 5.94 4.33
CA CYS A 371 -12.75 4.85 4.56
C CYS A 371 -12.06 3.48 4.58
N GLY A 372 -11.15 3.23 3.63
CA GLY A 372 -10.40 1.97 3.57
C GLY A 372 -9.53 1.75 4.81
N LEU A 373 -8.88 2.79 5.32
CA LEU A 373 -8.06 2.75 6.53
C LEU A 373 -8.89 2.32 7.76
N TYR A 374 -10.04 2.97 8.01
CA TYR A 374 -10.86 2.66 9.17
C TYR A 374 -11.53 1.29 9.10
N LYS A 375 -11.98 0.86 7.92
CA LYS A 375 -12.48 -0.51 7.74
C LYS A 375 -11.44 -1.56 8.09
N TYR A 376 -10.17 -1.31 7.80
CA TYR A 376 -9.11 -2.21 8.24
C TYR A 376 -8.87 -2.17 9.73
N GLN A 377 -8.85 -0.99 10.36
CA GLN A 377 -8.69 -0.90 11.80
C GLN A 377 -9.77 -1.70 12.53
N LEU A 378 -11.02 -1.62 12.06
CA LEU A 378 -12.12 -2.47 12.53
C LEU A 378 -11.84 -3.96 12.31
N TYR A 379 -11.39 -4.35 11.12
CA TYR A 379 -11.07 -5.75 10.83
C TYR A 379 -9.96 -6.29 11.75
N ARG A 380 -8.90 -5.51 11.98
CA ARG A 380 -7.77 -5.87 12.86
C ARG A 380 -8.20 -5.99 14.31
N LEU A 381 -9.05 -5.07 14.77
CA LEU A 381 -9.55 -5.06 16.14
C LEU A 381 -10.33 -6.35 16.47
N PHE A 382 -11.06 -6.88 15.49
CA PHE A 382 -11.89 -8.08 15.62
C PHE A 382 -11.30 -9.30 14.92
N LYS A 383 -9.98 -9.32 14.65
CA LYS A 383 -9.31 -10.41 13.92
C LYS A 383 -9.44 -11.77 14.63
N ASP A 384 -9.54 -11.73 15.97
CA ASP A 384 -9.64 -12.90 16.83
C ASP A 384 -11.11 -13.20 17.21
N THR A 385 -12.08 -12.57 16.53
CA THR A 385 -13.53 -12.75 16.73
C THR A 385 -14.18 -13.25 15.44
N PRO A 386 -14.22 -14.57 15.20
CA PRO A 386 -14.69 -15.16 13.94
C PRO A 386 -16.08 -14.70 13.51
N GLU A 387 -17.02 -14.57 14.45
CA GLU A 387 -18.40 -14.15 14.20
C GLU A 387 -18.44 -12.73 13.60
N GLN A 388 -17.57 -11.85 14.10
CA GLN A 388 -17.48 -10.48 13.61
C GLN A 388 -16.84 -10.42 12.23
N LEU A 389 -15.82 -11.25 11.96
CA LEU A 389 -15.22 -11.34 10.63
C LEU A 389 -16.21 -11.84 9.59
N ASP A 390 -17.06 -12.81 9.94
CA ASP A 390 -18.12 -13.31 9.07
C ASP A 390 -19.21 -12.27 8.85
N SER A 391 -19.55 -11.48 9.87
CA SER A 391 -20.40 -10.31 9.73
C SER A 391 -19.84 -9.32 8.70
N PHE A 392 -18.55 -8.97 8.78
CA PHE A 392 -17.92 -8.08 7.79
C PHE A 392 -17.92 -8.67 6.37
N LYS A 393 -17.79 -10.00 6.22
CA LYS A 393 -17.87 -10.66 4.91
C LYS A 393 -19.27 -10.55 4.31
N ASP A 394 -20.31 -10.70 5.13
CA ASP A 394 -21.70 -10.52 4.70
C ASP A 394 -21.98 -9.07 4.28
N ILE A 395 -21.59 -8.11 5.12
CA ILE A 395 -21.76 -6.66 4.87
C ILE A 395 -21.09 -6.22 3.55
N LYS A 396 -19.98 -6.85 3.15
CA LYS A 396 -19.30 -6.50 1.88
C LYS A 396 -20.17 -6.76 0.65
N ARG A 397 -21.08 -7.72 0.71
CA ARG A 397 -21.89 -8.12 -0.45
C ARG A 397 -22.84 -6.98 -0.80
N PRO A 398 -22.80 -6.48 -2.06
CA PRO A 398 -23.61 -5.36 -2.50
C PRO A 398 -25.09 -5.40 -2.17
N ASP A 399 -25.62 -6.63 -2.19
CA ASP A 399 -27.05 -6.94 -2.08
C ASP A 399 -27.37 -7.64 -0.75
N SER A 400 -26.44 -7.62 0.22
CA SER A 400 -26.71 -8.18 1.54
C SER A 400 -27.80 -7.35 2.24
N PRO A 401 -28.92 -7.97 2.64
CA PRO A 401 -29.97 -7.28 3.41
C PRO A 401 -29.40 -6.64 4.69
N ARG A 402 -28.43 -7.31 5.32
CA ARG A 402 -27.74 -6.83 6.51
C ARG A 402 -26.95 -5.55 6.25
N CYS A 403 -26.28 -5.45 5.10
CA CYS A 403 -25.57 -4.23 4.71
C CYS A 403 -26.55 -3.05 4.57
N VAL A 404 -27.68 -3.28 3.89
CA VAL A 404 -28.73 -2.26 3.70
C VAL A 404 -29.31 -1.79 5.03
N GLU A 405 -29.63 -2.73 5.93
CA GLU A 405 -30.16 -2.44 7.27
C GLU A 405 -29.17 -1.60 8.09
N LEU A 406 -27.89 -1.99 8.11
CA LEU A 406 -26.86 -1.27 8.86
C LEU A 406 -26.62 0.14 8.30
N ILE A 407 -26.68 0.32 6.98
CA ILE A 407 -26.61 1.65 6.36
C ILE A 407 -27.82 2.50 6.77
N GLN A 408 -29.03 1.92 6.81
CA GLN A 408 -30.23 2.62 7.26
C GLN A 408 -30.12 3.04 8.74
N ARG A 409 -29.68 2.14 9.63
CA ARG A 409 -29.43 2.48 11.04
C ARG A 409 -28.34 3.55 11.21
N ALA A 410 -27.25 3.46 10.45
CA ALA A 410 -26.22 4.50 10.48
C ALA A 410 -26.79 5.87 10.06
N ASN A 411 -27.64 5.91 9.03
CA ASN A 411 -28.32 7.14 8.61
C ASN A 411 -29.30 7.66 9.67
N GLN A 412 -30.05 6.78 10.35
CA GLN A 412 -30.92 7.17 11.46
C GLN A 412 -30.10 7.81 12.58
N LEU A 413 -28.99 7.20 13.01
CA LEU A 413 -28.10 7.76 14.03
C LEU A 413 -27.53 9.13 13.66
N ILE A 414 -27.23 9.35 12.37
CA ILE A 414 -26.77 10.65 11.86
C ILE A 414 -27.88 11.70 11.96
N HIS A 415 -29.14 11.31 11.70
CA HIS A 415 -30.29 12.22 11.66
C HIS A 415 -31.00 12.40 13.01
N ASP A 416 -30.75 11.53 13.99
CA ASP A 416 -31.35 11.60 15.32
C ASP A 416 -30.76 12.77 16.11
N GLU A 417 -31.48 13.89 16.12
CA GLU A 417 -31.13 15.09 16.90
C GLU A 417 -31.13 14.84 18.42
N GLN A 418 -31.82 13.80 18.89
CA GLN A 418 -32.06 13.53 20.32
C GLN A 418 -30.93 12.77 21.05
N ALA A 419 -29.92 12.26 20.35
CA ALA A 419 -28.92 11.35 20.95
C ALA A 419 -27.70 12.01 21.63
N LEU A 420 -27.77 13.31 21.99
CA LEU A 420 -26.79 13.88 22.92
C LEU A 420 -27.44 13.97 24.29
N PRO A 421 -27.11 13.08 25.26
CA PRO A 421 -27.59 13.26 26.61
C PRO A 421 -27.16 14.64 27.08
N MET A 422 -28.13 15.52 27.38
CA MET A 422 -27.85 16.77 28.08
C MET A 422 -27.05 16.37 29.32
N ARG A 423 -25.76 16.77 29.36
CA ARG A 423 -24.98 16.70 30.60
C ARG A 423 -25.75 17.50 31.63
N LEU A 424 -26.45 16.81 32.53
CA LEU A 424 -26.86 17.39 33.79
C LEU A 424 -25.56 17.76 34.50
N ILE A 425 -25.21 19.04 34.42
CA ILE A 425 -24.18 19.65 35.25
C ILE A 425 -24.74 19.57 36.67
N HIS A 426 -24.41 18.51 37.40
CA HIS A 426 -24.49 18.53 38.86
C HIS A 426 -23.24 19.26 39.36
N GLY A 427 -23.49 20.41 40.00
CA GLY A 427 -22.48 21.19 40.70
C GLY A 427 -22.08 20.57 42.02
#